data_AF-A0A2Z6IGT3-F1
#
_entry.id   AF-A0A2Z6IGT3-F1
#
_cell.length_a   1.000
_cell.length_b   1.000
_cell.length_c   1.000
_cell.angle_alpha   90.00
_cell.angle_beta   90.00
_cell.angle_gamma   90.00
#
_symmetry.space_group_name_H-M   'P 1'
#
loop_
_entity.id
_entity.type
_entity.pdbx_description
1 polymer ?
#
loop_
_entity_poly.entity_id
_entity_poly.type
_entity_poly.pdbx_seq_one_letter_code
_entity_poly.pdbx_strand_id
1 'polypeptide(L)'
;MRAARIDDCTLAALLKPHGAIWLGLGTESHSLRDYRQLGEIWRMVARSAYVQLRFSPWRLLGATLVMTFLYAGPVGGLLYGLWTENVWLAMPTLLACLLMLTAYVPTLRLYALNPLRAFSLPIAALFYTLMTLDSARRHYGGRGGAWKGRHYSAPGQER
;
A
#
# COMPACT_ATOMS: atom_id res chain seq x y z
N MET A 1 -29.24 9.72 -6.25
CA MET A 1 -28.27 8.64 -5.98
C MET A 1 -28.09 7.62 -7.12
N ARG A 2 -29.02 7.45 -8.07
CA ARG A 2 -28.97 6.35 -9.08
C ARG A 2 -27.77 6.35 -10.07
N ALA A 3 -27.00 7.43 -10.18
CA ALA A 3 -25.81 7.51 -11.05
C ALA A 3 -24.47 7.49 -10.28
N ALA A 4 -24.49 7.35 -8.95
CA ALA A 4 -23.27 7.36 -8.15
C ALA A 4 -22.47 6.05 -8.29
N ARG A 5 -21.17 6.15 -8.52
CA ARG A 5 -20.26 4.99 -8.59
C ARG A 5 -20.08 4.32 -7.21
N ILE A 6 -20.11 5.11 -6.14
CA ILE A 6 -20.11 4.69 -4.73
C ILE A 6 -21.14 5.56 -4.01
N ASP A 7 -22.18 4.93 -3.46
CA ASP A 7 -23.29 5.66 -2.83
C ASP A 7 -22.84 6.35 -1.54
N ASP A 8 -22.01 5.69 -0.74
CA ASP A 8 -21.43 6.22 0.51
C ASP A 8 -20.68 7.53 0.30
N CYS A 9 -19.93 7.67 -0.80
CA CYS A 9 -19.21 8.91 -1.12
C CYS A 9 -20.18 10.05 -1.48
N THR A 10 -21.32 9.73 -2.09
CA THR A 10 -22.35 10.71 -2.44
C THR A 10 -23.09 11.19 -1.19
N LEU A 11 -23.43 10.26 -0.29
CA LEU A 11 -23.98 10.58 1.02
C LEU A 11 -23.00 11.44 1.83
N ALA A 12 -21.73 11.06 1.89
CA ALA A 12 -20.70 11.84 2.59
C ALA A 12 -20.55 13.25 2.01
N ALA A 13 -20.61 13.41 0.68
CA ALA A 13 -20.55 14.73 0.03
C ALA A 13 -21.76 15.61 0.40
N LEU A 14 -22.96 15.03 0.56
CA LEU A 14 -24.16 15.75 1.00
C LEU A 14 -24.10 16.15 2.48
N LEU A 15 -23.48 15.33 3.33
CA LEU A 15 -23.33 15.61 4.76
C LEU A 15 -22.20 16.59 5.06
N LYS A 16 -21.16 16.64 4.23
CA LYS A 16 -19.95 17.46 4.45
C LYS A 16 -20.21 18.94 4.72
N PRO A 17 -21.18 19.63 4.07
CA PRO A 17 -21.51 21.01 4.38
C PRO A 17 -22.14 21.21 5.78
N HIS A 18 -22.70 20.16 6.37
CA HIS A 18 -23.46 20.22 7.62
C HIS A 18 -22.61 19.85 8.85
N GLY A 19 -21.34 19.50 8.68
CA GLY A 19 -20.44 19.19 9.78
C GLY A 19 -19.17 18.46 9.38
N ALA A 20 -18.23 18.36 10.32
CA ALA A 20 -17.04 17.56 10.14
C ALA A 20 -17.40 16.06 10.14
N ILE A 21 -16.83 15.33 9.19
CA ILE A 21 -16.90 13.88 9.14
C ILE A 21 -15.66 13.35 9.84
N TRP A 22 -15.84 12.66 10.97
CA TRP A 22 -14.74 12.02 11.67
C TRP A 22 -14.31 10.74 10.94
N LEU A 23 -13.02 10.62 10.68
CA LEU A 23 -12.40 9.42 10.12
C LEU A 23 -11.51 8.82 11.19
N GLY A 24 -12.01 7.77 11.85
CA GLY A 24 -11.22 6.99 12.79
C GLY A 24 -11.34 5.50 12.54
N LEU A 25 -10.54 4.75 13.29
CA LEU A 25 -10.50 3.30 13.20
C LEU A 25 -11.72 2.74 13.94
N GLY A 26 -12.65 2.15 13.19
CA GLY A 26 -13.79 1.41 13.74
C GLY A 26 -13.43 -0.06 13.93
N THR A 27 -13.86 -0.66 15.04
CA THR A 27 -13.64 -2.08 15.35
C THR A 27 -14.85 -2.96 15.04
N GLU A 28 -16.00 -2.37 14.70
CA GLU A 28 -17.27 -3.09 14.55
C GLU A 28 -17.58 -3.53 13.11
N SER A 29 -16.72 -3.16 12.15
CA SER A 29 -16.90 -3.53 10.75
C SER A 29 -15.98 -4.68 10.37
N HIS A 30 -16.55 -5.74 9.81
CA HIS A 30 -15.80 -6.89 9.31
C HIS A 30 -15.95 -7.01 7.79
N SER A 31 -14.83 -7.18 7.09
CA SER A 31 -14.85 -7.44 5.65
C SER A 31 -15.41 -8.84 5.38
N LEU A 32 -16.54 -8.92 4.67
CA LEU A 32 -17.06 -10.19 4.13
C LEU A 32 -16.20 -10.74 2.98
N ARG A 33 -15.29 -9.91 2.46
CA ARG A 33 -14.39 -10.30 1.37
C ARG A 33 -13.13 -10.91 1.97
N ASP A 34 -13.11 -12.22 2.00
CA ASP A 34 -11.95 -13.01 2.41
C ASP A 34 -10.95 -13.09 1.25
N TYR A 35 -9.66 -12.94 1.56
CA TYR A 35 -8.55 -13.06 0.61
C TYR A 35 -7.65 -14.19 1.08
N ARG A 36 -7.80 -15.37 0.48
CA ARG A 36 -7.10 -16.58 0.92
C ARG A 36 -5.80 -16.81 0.17
N GLN A 37 -5.67 -16.23 -1.01
CA GLN A 37 -4.51 -16.43 -1.87
C GLN A 37 -3.80 -15.12 -2.16
N LEU A 38 -2.46 -15.19 -2.24
CA LEU A 38 -1.60 -14.06 -2.59
C LEU A 38 -2.02 -13.43 -3.94
N GLY A 39 -2.45 -14.23 -4.91
CA GLY A 39 -2.92 -13.73 -6.21
C GLY A 39 -4.16 -12.85 -6.13
N GLU A 40 -5.02 -13.02 -5.13
CA GLU A 40 -6.19 -12.17 -4.93
C GLU A 40 -5.79 -10.81 -4.34
N ILE A 41 -4.89 -10.82 -3.36
CA ILE A 41 -4.29 -9.60 -2.78
C ILE A 41 -3.53 -8.85 -3.87
N TRP A 42 -2.75 -9.56 -4.68
CA TRP A 42 -2.00 -8.99 -5.80
C TRP A 42 -2.92 -8.28 -6.78
N ARG A 43 -4.00 -8.93 -7.22
CA ARG A 43 -4.98 -8.31 -8.13
C ARG A 43 -5.68 -7.12 -7.49
N MET A 44 -5.95 -7.18 -6.18
CA MET A 44 -6.56 -6.08 -5.43
C MET A 44 -5.66 -4.84 -5.45
N VAL A 45 -4.38 -4.98 -5.11
CA VAL A 45 -3.40 -3.88 -5.10
C VAL A 45 -3.09 -3.39 -6.51
N ALA A 46 -2.78 -4.31 -7.44
CA ALA A 46 -2.39 -3.97 -8.80
C ALA A 46 -3.49 -3.24 -9.58
N ARG A 47 -4.75 -3.33 -9.16
CA ARG A 47 -5.86 -2.58 -9.77
C ARG A 47 -5.86 -1.09 -9.42
N SER A 48 -5.36 -0.70 -8.24
CA SER A 48 -5.49 0.67 -7.73
C SER A 48 -4.17 1.39 -7.45
N ALA A 49 -3.05 0.68 -7.26
CA ALA A 49 -1.81 1.29 -6.79
C ALA A 49 -1.30 2.41 -7.73
N TYR A 50 -1.27 2.18 -9.05
CA TYR A 50 -0.82 3.23 -9.98
C TYR A 50 -1.82 4.37 -10.15
N VAL A 51 -3.11 4.11 -9.89
CA VAL A 51 -4.15 5.15 -9.84
C VAL A 51 -3.90 6.10 -8.67
N GLN A 52 -3.51 5.58 -7.50
CA GLN A 52 -3.14 6.41 -6.34
C GLN A 52 -1.91 7.28 -6.62
N LEU A 53 -1.02 6.81 -7.48
CA LEU A 53 0.13 7.57 -7.99
C LEU A 53 -0.24 8.50 -9.16
N ARG A 54 -1.53 8.69 -9.45
CA ARG A 54 -2.06 9.54 -10.52
C ARG A 54 -1.43 9.25 -11.89
N PHE A 55 -1.13 7.98 -12.16
CA PHE A 55 -0.48 7.52 -13.40
C PHE A 55 0.83 8.26 -13.72
N SER A 56 1.55 8.72 -12.71
CA SER A 56 2.79 9.48 -12.88
C SER A 56 4.02 8.58 -12.73
N PRO A 57 4.88 8.44 -13.77
CA PRO A 57 6.11 7.67 -13.69
C PRO A 57 7.08 8.17 -12.62
N TRP A 58 7.17 9.50 -12.45
CA TRP A 58 8.03 10.11 -11.44
C TRP A 58 7.61 9.75 -10.01
N ARG A 59 6.29 9.74 -9.75
CA ARG A 59 5.77 9.31 -8.45
C ARG A 59 5.97 7.82 -8.21
N LEU A 60 5.87 7.00 -9.26
CA LEU A 60 6.18 5.57 -9.18
C LEU A 60 7.65 5.32 -8.85
N LEU A 61 8.56 6.02 -9.53
CA LEU A 61 9.99 5.93 -9.26
C LEU A 61 10.28 6.36 -7.82
N GLY A 62 9.78 7.53 -7.41
CA GLY A 62 9.94 8.04 -6.05
C GLY A 62 9.38 7.06 -4.99
N ALA A 63 8.16 6.56 -5.17
CA ALA A 63 7.56 5.60 -4.26
C ALA A 63 8.37 4.29 -4.19
N THR A 64 8.86 3.78 -5.32
CA THR A 64 9.66 2.55 -5.37
C THR A 64 11.00 2.74 -4.66
N LEU A 65 11.67 3.87 -4.88
CA LEU A 65 12.93 4.21 -4.21
C LEU A 65 12.73 4.36 -2.70
N VAL A 66 11.70 5.10 -2.28
CA VAL A 66 11.38 5.28 -0.85
C VAL A 66 11.03 3.96 -0.20
N MET A 67 10.19 3.12 -0.82
CA MET A 67 9.85 1.80 -0.27
C MET A 67 11.09 0.90 -0.16
N THR A 68 11.92 0.86 -1.20
CA THR A 68 13.14 0.06 -1.19
C THR A 68 14.11 0.55 -0.11
N PHE A 69 14.34 1.86 -0.04
CA PHE A 69 15.20 2.46 0.97
C PHE A 69 14.68 2.20 2.39
N LEU A 70 13.39 2.40 2.65
CA LEU A 70 12.83 2.34 4.00
C LEU A 70 12.74 0.89 4.52
N TYR A 71 12.43 -0.08 3.65
CA TYR A 71 12.16 -1.45 4.09
C TYR A 71 13.31 -2.43 3.80
N ALA A 72 14.05 -2.26 2.71
CA ALA A 72 15.21 -3.10 2.40
C ALA A 72 16.53 -2.48 2.88
N GLY A 73 16.63 -1.14 2.89
CA GLY A 73 17.84 -0.42 3.30
C GLY A 73 18.31 -0.76 4.72
N PRO A 74 17.47 -0.62 5.77
CA PRO A 74 17.83 -1.00 7.14
C PRO A 74 18.26 -2.45 7.28
N VAL A 75 17.54 -3.38 6.63
CA VAL A 75 17.85 -4.82 6.71
C VAL A 75 19.18 -5.12 6.03
N GLY A 76 19.37 -4.64 4.80
CA GLY A 76 20.60 -4.85 4.04
C GLY A 76 21.80 -4.16 4.68
N GLY A 77 21.61 -2.93 5.17
CA GLY A 77 22.65 -2.18 5.85
C GLY A 77 23.07 -2.82 7.18
N LEU A 78 22.13 -3.40 7.93
CA LEU A 78 22.44 -4.15 9.14
C LEU A 78 23.23 -5.42 8.83
N LEU A 79 22.79 -6.21 7.85
CA LEU A 79 23.49 -7.42 7.44
C LEU A 79 24.92 -7.12 6.94
N TYR A 80 25.07 -6.08 6.12
CA TYR A 80 26.36 -5.66 5.60
C TYR A 80 27.26 -5.06 6.69
N GLY A 81 26.70 -4.27 7.61
CA GLY A 81 27.43 -3.73 8.76
C GLY A 81 27.95 -4.82 9.70
N LEU A 82 27.15 -5.86 9.95
CA LEU A 82 27.58 -7.04 10.72
C LEU A 82 28.67 -7.84 9.98
N TRP A 83 28.53 -8.02 8.66
CA TRP A 83 29.50 -8.76 7.85
C TRP A 83 30.87 -8.05 7.74
N THR A 84 30.86 -6.71 7.70
CA THR A 84 32.07 -5.88 7.64
C THR A 84 32.59 -5.43 9.00
N GLU A 85 31.95 -5.88 10.09
CA GLU A 85 32.21 -5.44 11.48
C GLU A 85 32.18 -3.91 11.66
N ASN A 86 31.46 -3.21 10.77
CA ASN A 86 31.38 -1.77 10.76
C ASN A 86 30.25 -1.27 11.66
N VAL A 87 30.61 -0.95 12.90
CA VAL A 87 29.69 -0.44 13.93
C VAL A 87 28.96 0.84 13.50
N TRP A 88 29.62 1.73 12.75
CA TRP A 88 29.04 2.99 12.27
C TRP A 88 27.89 2.78 11.29
N LEU A 89 27.86 1.64 10.61
CA LEU A 89 26.76 1.24 9.74
C LEU A 89 25.74 0.34 10.45
N ALA A 90 26.21 -0.61 11.27
CA ALA A 90 25.35 -1.57 11.96
C ALA A 90 24.41 -0.90 12.99
N MET A 91 24.90 0.08 13.75
CA MET A 91 24.10 0.76 14.77
C MET A 91 22.89 1.54 14.22
N PRO A 92 23.04 2.46 13.25
CA PRO A 92 21.89 3.20 12.72
C PRO A 92 20.90 2.31 11.98
N THR A 93 21.38 1.26 11.31
CA THR A 93 20.52 0.31 10.57
C THR A 93 19.76 -0.63 11.51
N LEU A 94 20.38 -1.04 12.62
CA LEU A 94 19.69 -1.74 13.71
C LEU A 94 18.58 -0.85 14.31
N LEU A 95 18.89 0.41 14.61
CA LEU A 95 17.91 1.35 15.15
C LEU A 95 16.75 1.55 14.16
N ALA A 96 17.05 1.73 12.88
CA ALA A 96 16.02 1.86 11.84
C ALA A 96 15.13 0.60 11.74
N CYS A 97 15.72 -0.60 11.85
CA CYS A 97 14.95 -1.86 11.93
C CYS A 97 14.03 -1.88 13.16
N LEU A 98 14.51 -1.50 14.34
CA LEU A 98 13.70 -1.46 15.56
C LEU A 98 12.56 -0.45 15.45
N LEU A 99 12.83 0.75 14.92
CA LEU A 99 11.80 1.77 14.68
C LEU A 99 10.73 1.27 13.69
N MET A 100 11.16 0.63 12.60
CA MET A 100 10.25 0.04 11.62
C MET A 100 9.35 -1.04 12.24
N LEU A 101 9.92 -1.96 13.02
CA LEU A 101 9.16 -3.03 13.66
C LEU A 101 8.18 -2.48 14.71
N THR A 102 8.66 -1.58 15.58
CA THR A 102 7.85 -0.98 16.65
C THR A 102 6.70 -0.13 16.11
N ALA A 103 6.92 0.62 15.03
CA ALA A 103 5.88 1.40 14.36
C ALA A 103 4.73 0.54 13.81
N TYR A 104 4.97 -0.74 13.50
CA TYR A 104 3.96 -1.65 12.97
C TYR A 104 3.19 -2.44 14.05
N VAL A 105 3.72 -2.51 15.28
CA VAL A 105 3.08 -3.22 16.40
C VAL A 105 1.65 -2.72 16.71
N PRO A 106 1.34 -1.41 16.73
CA PRO A 106 -0.01 -0.92 16.98
C PRO A 106 -1.03 -1.48 15.98
N THR A 107 -0.66 -1.59 14.70
CA THR A 107 -1.51 -2.18 13.66
C THR A 107 -1.75 -3.66 13.93
N LEU A 108 -0.72 -4.42 14.30
CA LEU A 108 -0.88 -5.84 14.64
C LEU A 108 -1.81 -6.03 15.85
N ARG A 109 -1.68 -5.17 16.87
CA ARG A 109 -2.56 -5.20 18.06
C ARG A 109 -4.01 -4.86 17.71
N LEU A 110 -4.25 -3.87 16.86
CA LEU A 110 -5.59 -3.50 16.40
C LEU A 110 -6.31 -4.69 15.73
N TYR A 111 -5.57 -5.50 14.98
CA TYR A 111 -6.10 -6.70 14.32
C TYR A 111 -5.96 -7.99 15.15
N ALA A 112 -5.63 -7.90 16.44
CA ALA A 112 -5.44 -9.03 17.36
C ALA A 112 -4.43 -10.09 16.83
N LEU A 113 -3.40 -9.64 16.12
CA LEU A 113 -2.36 -10.51 15.57
C LEU A 113 -1.13 -10.58 16.48
N ASN A 114 -0.40 -11.70 16.41
CA ASN A 114 0.86 -11.87 17.13
C ASN A 114 1.89 -10.80 16.70
N PRO A 115 2.46 -10.00 17.63
CA PRO A 115 3.49 -8.99 17.34
C PRO A 115 4.72 -9.53 16.61
N LEU A 116 5.05 -10.82 16.76
CA LEU A 116 6.15 -11.46 16.02
C LEU A 116 5.96 -11.40 14.50
N ARG A 117 4.73 -11.19 14.01
CA ARG A 117 4.47 -10.95 12.58
C ARG A 117 5.12 -9.67 12.06
N ALA A 118 5.61 -8.78 12.93
CA ALA A 118 6.33 -7.58 12.50
C ALA A 118 7.55 -7.90 11.65
N PHE A 119 8.22 -9.04 11.89
CA PHE A 119 9.35 -9.48 11.07
C PHE A 119 8.99 -9.81 9.62
N SER A 120 7.70 -10.02 9.30
CA SER A 120 7.23 -10.21 7.92
C SER A 120 7.09 -8.89 7.16
N LEU A 121 7.18 -7.73 7.83
CA LEU A 121 6.94 -6.42 7.23
C LEU A 121 7.87 -6.10 6.04
N PRO A 122 9.18 -6.36 6.08
CA PRO A 122 10.05 -6.12 4.92
C PRO A 122 9.64 -6.94 3.70
N ILE A 123 9.23 -8.20 3.93
CA ILE A 123 8.75 -9.10 2.88
C ILE A 123 7.40 -8.60 2.32
N ALA A 124 6.48 -8.18 3.19
CA ALA A 124 5.20 -7.60 2.77
C ALA A 124 5.40 -6.31 1.95
N ALA A 125 6.32 -5.44 2.37
CA ALA A 125 6.66 -4.21 1.66
C ALA A 125 7.29 -4.48 0.29
N LEU A 126 8.14 -5.51 0.17
CA LEU A 126 8.67 -5.97 -1.11
C LEU A 126 7.54 -6.38 -2.05
N PHE A 127 6.62 -7.24 -1.59
CA PHE A 127 5.46 -7.65 -2.38
C PHE A 127 4.58 -6.45 -2.78
N TYR A 128 4.31 -5.54 -1.86
CA TYR A 128 3.54 -4.33 -2.15
C TYR A 128 4.22 -3.46 -3.23
N THR A 129 5.54 -3.32 -3.17
CA THR A 129 6.33 -2.59 -4.16
C THR A 129 6.23 -3.25 -5.54
N LEU A 130 6.38 -4.58 -5.60
CA LEU A 130 6.23 -5.34 -6.84
C LEU A 130 4.81 -5.25 -7.41
N MET A 131 3.79 -5.34 -6.58
CA MET A 131 2.39 -5.15 -6.98
C MET A 131 2.13 -3.73 -7.53
N THR A 132 2.81 -2.73 -6.98
CA THR A 132 2.73 -1.33 -7.42
C THR A 132 3.37 -1.15 -8.80
N LEU A 133 4.54 -1.75 -9.02
CA LEU A 133 5.19 -1.78 -10.34
C LEU A 133 4.35 -2.55 -11.37
N ASP A 134 3.78 -3.69 -10.97
CA ASP A 134 2.87 -4.46 -11.82
C ASP A 134 1.59 -3.69 -12.16
N SER A 135 1.07 -2.88 -11.22
CA SER A 135 -0.05 -1.96 -11.49
C SER A 135 0.27 -1.00 -12.63
N ALA A 136 1.47 -0.42 -12.63
CA ALA A 136 1.91 0.48 -13.69
C ALA A 136 2.10 -0.27 -15.02
N ARG A 137 2.75 -1.44 -15.00
CA ARG A 137 2.89 -2.30 -16.17
C ARG A 137 1.53 -2.64 -16.80
N ARG A 138 0.52 -2.98 -15.98
CA ARG A 138 -0.84 -3.28 -16.46
C ARG A 138 -1.52 -2.07 -17.07
N HIS A 139 -1.30 -0.87 -16.55
CA HIS A 139 -1.82 0.37 -17.12
C HIS A 139 -1.29 0.60 -18.53
N TYR A 140 0.03 0.51 -18.73
CA TYR A 140 0.64 0.66 -20.05
C TYR A 140 0.29 -0.48 -21.01
N GLY A 141 0.01 -1.68 -20.49
CA GLY A 141 -0.48 -2.82 -21.28
C GLY A 141 -1.98 -2.79 -21.60
N GLY A 142 -2.70 -1.68 -21.39
CA GLY A 142 -4.14 -1.56 -21.67
C GLY A 142 -5.05 -2.38 -20.75
N ARG A 143 -4.49 -3.01 -19.71
CA ARG A 143 -5.21 -3.83 -18.71
C ARG A 143 -5.49 -3.06 -17.41
N GLY A 144 -5.18 -1.77 -17.38
CA GLY A 144 -5.42 -0.89 -16.23
C GLY A 144 -6.90 -0.63 -16.01
N GLY A 145 -7.32 -0.54 -14.74
CA GLY A 145 -8.64 -0.02 -14.39
C GLY A 145 -9.83 -0.98 -14.53
N ALA A 146 -9.62 -2.27 -14.82
CA ALA A 146 -10.70 -3.26 -14.84
C ALA A 146 -11.38 -3.36 -13.46
N TRP A 147 -12.58 -2.78 -13.35
CA TRP A 147 -13.41 -2.83 -12.15
C TRP A 147 -14.72 -3.51 -12.48
N LYS A 148 -14.92 -4.74 -11.97
CA LYS A 148 -16.09 -5.58 -12.27
C LYS A 148 -16.32 -5.76 -13.79
N GLY A 149 -15.26 -6.04 -14.56
CA GLY A 149 -15.35 -6.24 -16.02
C GLY A 149 -15.60 -4.97 -16.84
N ARG A 150 -15.70 -3.80 -16.20
CA ARG A 150 -15.83 -2.52 -16.90
C ARG A 150 -14.45 -1.87 -17.05
N HIS A 151 -14.08 -1.62 -18.29
CA HIS A 151 -12.97 -0.73 -18.64
C HIS A 151 -13.53 0.69 -18.75
N TYR A 152 -13.02 1.61 -17.94
CA TYR A 152 -13.36 3.01 -18.06
C TYR A 152 -12.30 3.65 -18.97
N SER A 153 -12.69 4.05 -20.17
CA SER A 153 -11.84 4.89 -21.01
C SER A 153 -11.51 6.18 -20.26
N ALA A 154 -10.25 6.62 -20.35
CA ALA A 154 -9.86 7.91 -19.79
C ALA A 154 -10.68 9.03 -20.45
N PRO A 155 -11.17 10.04 -19.70
CA PRO A 155 -11.78 11.20 -20.31
C PRO A 155 -10.67 11.95 -21.06
N GLY A 156 -10.70 11.88 -22.40
CA GLY A 156 -9.66 12.46 -23.26
C GLY A 156 -9.42 11.77 -24.61
N GLN A 157 -10.18 10.73 -24.99
CA GLN A 157 -10.22 10.27 -26.38
C GLN A 157 -11.62 10.45 -26.96
N GLU A 158 -11.95 11.70 -27.28
CA GLU A 158 -12.85 12.00 -28.39
C GLU A 158 -11.98 12.55 -29.53
N ARG A 159 -11.77 11.69 -30.54
CA ARG A 159 -11.22 11.93 -31.88
C ARG A 159 -9.76 12.36 -32.00
#